data_AF-A0A161LK52-F1
#
_entry.id   AF-A0A161LK52-F1
#
_cell.length_a   1.000
_cell.length_b   1.000
_cell.length_c   1.000
_cell.angle_alpha   90.00
_cell.angle_beta   90.00
_cell.angle_gamma   90.00
#
_symmetry.space_group_name_H-M   'P 1'
#
loop_
_entity.id
_entity.type
_entity.pdbx_description
1 polymer ?
#
loop_
_entity_poly.entity_id
_entity_poly.type
_entity_poly.pdbx_seq_one_letter_code
_entity_poly.pdbx_strand_id
1 'polypeptide(L)'
;MGRRSVLGDGARRAARQLALFFAFLALLSAVALRRAPPQRQPYIAAALLAGAVLAPVAWWIPWRRLDVRAPLALCVPLLAVLGVLARMPDDPQAVSGANAEVGLFLLVLLVWTGVNFPPWAVAAMMPAAALVYLPPRLAGGPLPPRLVHGLLFLAVMAGVGLVIARQVQRERRVLEALRRAHADVQRAERRRATLTSTLAHDVRSLR
;
A
#
# COMPACT_ATOMS: atom_id res chain seq x y z
N MET A 1 1.83 15.09 24.22
CA MET A 1 2.67 14.72 23.05
C MET A 1 2.10 13.49 22.37
N GLY A 2 1.36 13.67 21.27
CA GLY A 2 0.71 12.54 20.57
C GLY A 2 1.73 11.72 19.79
N ARG A 3 1.80 10.41 20.08
CA ARG A 3 2.58 9.41 19.31
C ARG A 3 2.27 9.57 17.82
N ARG A 4 3.23 10.12 17.06
CA ARG A 4 3.20 10.13 15.59
C ARG A 4 3.48 8.71 15.10
N SER A 5 2.52 7.79 15.26
CA SER A 5 2.65 6.46 14.66
C SER A 5 2.47 6.60 13.15
N VAL A 6 3.53 6.27 12.40
CA VAL A 6 3.52 6.16 10.93
C VAL A 6 2.63 4.98 10.49
N LEU A 7 2.42 4.02 11.40
CA LEU A 7 1.53 2.87 11.25
C LEU A 7 0.18 3.18 11.88
N GLY A 8 -0.87 3.24 11.08
CA GLY A 8 -2.25 3.30 11.54
C GLY A 8 -3.23 3.47 10.39
N ASP A 9 -4.52 3.39 10.70
CA ASP A 9 -5.57 3.37 9.67
C ASP A 9 -5.93 4.78 9.14
N GLY A 10 -6.38 4.84 7.88
CA GLY A 10 -7.00 6.01 7.23
C GLY A 10 -6.30 6.51 5.96
N ALA A 11 -7.08 7.14 5.06
CA ALA A 11 -6.63 7.61 3.74
C ALA A 11 -5.37 8.49 3.78
N ARG A 12 -5.26 9.36 4.80
CA ARG A 12 -4.09 10.24 4.98
C ARG A 12 -2.80 9.47 5.28
N ARG A 13 -2.87 8.37 6.03
CA ARG A 13 -1.69 7.55 6.36
C ARG A 13 -1.28 6.71 5.16
N ALA A 14 -2.24 6.09 4.48
CA ALA A 14 -2.02 5.38 3.23
C ALA A 14 -1.30 6.29 2.21
N ALA A 15 -1.81 7.51 1.99
CA ALA A 15 -1.19 8.46 1.07
C ALA A 15 0.22 8.89 1.49
N ARG A 16 0.50 9.04 2.80
CA ARG A 16 1.85 9.33 3.31
C ARG A 16 2.82 8.18 3.08
N GLN A 17 2.38 6.94 3.29
CA GLN A 17 3.20 5.77 2.97
C GLN A 17 3.53 5.73 1.49
N LEU A 18 2.57 6.04 0.63
CA LEU A 18 2.79 6.11 -0.81
C LEU A 18 3.70 7.28 -1.20
N ALA A 19 3.57 8.44 -0.54
CA ALA A 19 4.50 9.57 -0.70
C ALA A 19 5.94 9.16 -0.36
N LEU A 20 6.13 8.36 0.69
CA LEU A 20 7.44 7.79 1.02
C LEU A 20 7.93 6.84 -0.07
N PHE A 21 7.06 6.01 -0.66
CA PHE A 21 7.46 5.15 -1.79
C PHE A 21 7.90 5.98 -2.99
N PHE A 22 7.20 7.07 -3.32
CA PHE A 22 7.63 7.99 -4.38
C PHE A 22 8.95 8.68 -4.05
N ALA A 23 9.16 9.08 -2.80
CA ALA A 23 10.43 9.68 -2.36
C ALA A 23 11.58 8.67 -2.43
N PHE A 24 11.36 7.41 -2.02
CA PHE A 24 12.34 6.34 -2.15
C PHE A 24 12.63 6.02 -3.61
N LEU A 25 11.61 5.95 -4.46
CA LEU A 25 11.77 5.80 -5.91
C LEU A 25 12.65 6.92 -6.46
N ALA A 26 12.34 8.18 -6.16
CA ALA A 26 13.14 9.32 -6.58
C ALA A 26 14.59 9.23 -6.10
N LEU A 27 14.81 8.92 -4.82
CA LEU A 27 16.14 8.77 -4.25
C LEU A 27 16.96 7.66 -4.92
N LEU A 28 16.35 6.48 -5.08
CA LEU A 28 16.98 5.34 -5.74
C LEU A 28 17.26 5.64 -7.22
N SER A 29 16.33 6.27 -7.93
CA SER A 29 16.53 6.71 -9.31
C SER A 29 17.63 7.76 -9.43
N ALA A 30 17.77 8.69 -8.48
CA ALA A 30 18.87 9.66 -8.47
C ALA A 30 20.23 8.95 -8.33
N VAL A 31 20.34 7.95 -7.44
CA VAL A 31 21.56 7.16 -7.27
C VAL A 31 21.85 6.32 -8.52
N ALA A 32 20.84 5.67 -9.07
CA ALA A 32 20.95 4.85 -10.28
C ALA A 32 21.37 5.68 -11.50
N LEU A 33 20.83 6.90 -11.65
CA LEU A 33 21.11 7.78 -12.77
C LEU A 33 22.60 8.13 -12.88
N ARG A 34 23.30 8.27 -11.73
CA ARG A 34 24.74 8.57 -11.69
C ARG A 34 25.62 7.45 -12.24
N ARG A 35 25.10 6.22 -12.28
CA ARG A 35 25.83 5.02 -12.74
C ARG A 35 25.24 4.44 -14.02
N ALA A 36 24.17 5.04 -14.54
CA ALA A 36 23.41 4.49 -15.64
C ALA A 36 24.11 4.74 -17.00
N PRO A 37 24.17 3.72 -17.86
CA PRO A 37 24.55 3.90 -19.26
C PRO A 37 23.67 4.95 -19.97
N PRO A 38 24.17 5.69 -20.96
CA PRO A 38 23.43 6.76 -21.64
C PRO A 38 22.06 6.33 -22.18
N GLN A 39 21.93 5.09 -22.66
CA GLN A 39 20.69 4.53 -23.21
C GLN A 39 19.59 4.37 -22.14
N ARG A 40 19.98 4.26 -20.88
CA ARG A 40 19.14 3.98 -19.71
C ARG A 40 18.76 5.23 -18.93
N GLN A 41 19.56 6.29 -19.06
CA GLN A 41 19.36 7.58 -18.40
C GLN A 41 17.97 8.19 -18.61
N PRO A 42 17.34 8.21 -19.81
CA PRO A 42 16.04 8.85 -19.97
C PRO A 42 14.93 8.16 -19.17
N TYR A 43 14.94 6.83 -19.09
CA TYR A 43 13.97 6.05 -18.32
C TYR A 43 14.12 6.31 -16.81
N ILE A 44 15.35 6.31 -16.31
CA ILE A 44 15.65 6.56 -14.90
C ILE A 44 15.38 8.01 -14.52
N ALA A 45 15.68 8.97 -15.41
CA ALA A 45 15.37 10.38 -15.22
C ALA A 45 13.86 10.61 -15.16
N ALA A 46 13.07 9.93 -16.02
CA ALA A 46 11.62 9.99 -15.96
C ALA A 46 11.08 9.46 -14.62
N ALA A 47 11.63 8.35 -14.11
CA ALA A 47 11.25 7.81 -12.80
C ALA A 47 11.63 8.74 -11.64
N LEU A 48 12.82 9.35 -11.70
CA LEU A 48 13.27 10.38 -10.75
C LEU A 48 12.30 11.57 -10.72
N LEU A 49 12.01 12.14 -11.89
CA LEU A 49 11.10 13.29 -12.01
C LEU A 49 9.70 12.93 -11.51
N ALA A 50 9.16 11.78 -11.92
CA ALA A 50 7.84 11.34 -11.47
C ALA A 50 7.80 11.13 -9.96
N GLY A 51 8.79 10.47 -9.36
CA GLY A 51 8.88 10.30 -7.91
C GLY A 51 9.01 11.63 -7.17
N ALA A 52 9.86 12.54 -7.66
CA ALA A 52 10.09 13.85 -7.06
C ALA A 52 8.87 14.77 -7.13
N VAL A 53 8.03 14.64 -8.16
CA VAL A 53 6.77 15.40 -8.29
C VAL A 53 5.62 14.72 -7.55
N LEU A 54 5.47 13.39 -7.63
CA LEU A 54 4.35 12.68 -7.01
C LEU A 54 4.45 12.62 -5.49
N ALA A 55 5.66 12.61 -4.92
CA ALA A 55 5.86 12.65 -3.47
C ALA A 55 5.23 13.89 -2.80
N PRO A 56 5.52 15.14 -3.21
CA PRO A 56 4.89 16.32 -2.64
C PRO A 56 3.40 16.43 -2.99
N VAL A 57 2.98 15.99 -4.19
CA VAL A 57 1.55 15.92 -4.55
C VAL A 57 0.79 15.01 -3.57
N ALA A 58 1.33 13.82 -3.30
CA ALA A 58 0.77 12.90 -2.32
C ALA A 58 0.76 13.48 -0.89
N TRP A 59 1.64 14.43 -0.58
CA TRP A 59 1.69 15.08 0.72
C TRP A 59 0.67 16.23 0.87
N TRP A 60 0.47 17.02 -0.18
CA TRP A 60 -0.35 18.24 -0.14
C TRP A 60 -1.85 18.01 -0.33
N ILE A 61 -2.25 16.92 -0.99
CA ILE A 61 -3.67 16.63 -1.20
C ILE A 61 -4.40 16.50 0.16
N PRO A 62 -5.57 17.15 0.35
CA PRO A 62 -6.32 17.10 1.61
C PRO A 62 -7.12 15.80 1.74
N TRP A 63 -6.42 14.66 1.90
CA TRP A 63 -6.99 13.30 1.95
C TRP A 63 -8.11 13.08 2.97
N ARG A 64 -8.28 13.97 3.96
CA ARG A 64 -9.37 13.89 4.93
C ARG A 64 -10.73 14.25 4.32
N ARG A 65 -10.74 15.02 3.23
CA ARG A 65 -11.96 15.45 2.53
C ARG A 65 -12.34 14.52 1.38
N LEU A 66 -11.43 13.63 0.99
CA LEU A 66 -11.62 12.71 -0.13
C LEU A 66 -12.09 11.34 0.37
N ASP A 67 -12.61 10.53 -0.57
CA ASP A 67 -12.99 9.14 -0.32
C ASP A 67 -11.80 8.34 0.25
N VAL A 68 -12.11 7.33 1.07
CA VAL A 68 -11.11 6.42 1.65
C VAL A 68 -10.25 5.74 0.58
N ARG A 69 -10.79 5.55 -0.63
CA ARG A 69 -10.16 4.93 -1.80
C ARG A 69 -9.33 5.89 -2.64
N ALA A 70 -9.42 7.20 -2.41
CA ALA A 70 -8.72 8.21 -3.21
C ALA A 70 -7.20 7.97 -3.34
N PRO A 71 -6.47 7.48 -2.32
CA PRO A 71 -5.04 7.20 -2.49
C PRO A 71 -4.73 6.09 -3.51
N LEU A 72 -5.68 5.22 -3.86
CA LEU A 72 -5.50 4.24 -4.94
C LEU A 72 -5.31 4.90 -6.32
N ALA A 73 -5.82 6.11 -6.51
CA ALA A 73 -5.62 6.85 -7.75
C ALA A 73 -4.13 7.15 -8.00
N LEU A 74 -3.34 7.30 -6.95
CA LEU A 74 -1.88 7.50 -7.04
C LEU A 74 -1.14 6.21 -7.44
N CYS A 75 -1.76 5.03 -7.35
CA CYS A 75 -1.17 3.81 -7.90
C CYS A 75 -1.06 3.88 -9.43
N VAL A 76 -1.96 4.62 -10.11
CA VAL A 76 -1.96 4.75 -11.58
C VAL A 76 -0.66 5.38 -12.09
N PRO A 77 -0.24 6.57 -11.65
CA PRO A 77 1.02 7.14 -12.10
C PRO A 77 2.23 6.33 -11.65
N LEU A 78 2.18 5.68 -10.48
CA LEU A 78 3.25 4.76 -10.07
C LEU A 78 3.39 3.56 -11.03
N LEU A 79 2.27 2.93 -11.38
CA LEU A 79 2.24 1.83 -12.35
C LEU A 79 2.70 2.29 -13.74
N ALA A 80 2.35 3.51 -14.15
CA ALA A 80 2.84 4.08 -15.41
C ALA A 80 4.37 4.21 -15.42
N VAL A 81 4.96 4.73 -14.34
CA VAL A 81 6.43 4.82 -14.20
C VAL A 81 7.08 3.44 -14.20
N LEU A 82 6.51 2.48 -13.46
CA LEU A 82 6.99 1.11 -13.45
C LEU A 82 6.89 0.45 -14.84
N GLY A 83 5.83 0.73 -15.61
CA GLY A 83 5.69 0.26 -16.98
C GLY A 83 6.67 0.88 -17.96
N VAL A 84 7.13 2.11 -17.72
CA VAL A 84 8.23 2.72 -18.49
C VAL A 84 9.55 2.06 -18.12
N LEU A 85 9.82 1.87 -16.83
CA LEU A 85 11.03 1.19 -16.35
C LEU A 85 11.10 -0.28 -16.80
N ALA A 86 9.97 -0.98 -16.89
CA ALA A 86 9.93 -2.37 -17.35
C ALA A 86 10.28 -2.53 -18.85
N ARG A 87 10.14 -1.47 -19.65
CA ARG A 87 10.49 -1.45 -21.08
C ARG A 87 11.94 -1.03 -21.33
N MET A 88 12.68 -0.73 -20.28
CA MET A 88 14.08 -0.36 -20.36
C MET A 88 14.90 -1.48 -21.01
N PRO A 89 15.84 -1.18 -21.93
CA PRO A 89 16.65 -2.19 -22.59
C PRO A 89 17.43 -3.04 -21.57
N ASP A 90 17.22 -4.36 -21.62
CA ASP A 90 17.95 -5.31 -20.78
C ASP A 90 19.44 -5.27 -21.13
N ASP A 91 20.28 -5.32 -20.10
CA ASP A 91 21.72 -5.45 -20.27
C ASP A 91 21.98 -6.95 -20.32
N PRO A 92 22.53 -7.48 -21.42
CA PRO A 92 22.78 -8.91 -21.55
C PRO A 92 23.71 -9.47 -20.47
N GLN A 93 24.45 -8.62 -19.74
CA GLN A 93 25.35 -9.03 -18.66
C GLN A 93 24.72 -9.01 -17.26
N ALA A 94 23.49 -8.51 -17.11
CA ALA A 94 22.84 -8.47 -15.81
C ALA A 94 22.23 -9.83 -15.45
N VAL A 95 22.88 -10.56 -14.53
CA VAL A 95 22.44 -11.87 -13.99
C VAL A 95 21.02 -11.80 -13.40
N SER A 96 20.61 -10.64 -12.90
CA SER A 96 19.22 -10.29 -12.61
C SER A 96 18.79 -9.21 -13.59
N GLY A 97 17.96 -9.56 -14.58
CA GLY A 97 17.47 -8.59 -15.57
C GLY A 97 16.83 -7.36 -14.89
N ALA A 98 16.87 -6.20 -15.54
CA ALA A 98 16.36 -4.92 -15.00
C ALA A 98 14.91 -5.00 -14.49
N ASN A 99 14.18 -6.00 -14.97
CA ASN A 99 12.82 -6.37 -14.56
C ASN A 99 12.67 -6.90 -13.12
N ALA A 100 13.75 -7.30 -12.44
CA ALA A 100 13.67 -7.78 -11.06
C ALA A 100 13.26 -6.66 -10.09
N GLU A 101 13.79 -5.44 -10.29
CA GLU A 101 13.48 -4.27 -9.47
C GLU A 101 12.01 -3.86 -9.60
N VAL A 102 11.50 -3.83 -10.84
CA VAL A 102 10.08 -3.58 -11.12
C VAL A 102 9.20 -4.59 -10.41
N GLY A 103 9.59 -5.87 -10.42
CA GLY A 103 8.93 -6.91 -9.65
C GLY A 103 8.88 -6.55 -8.16
N LEU A 104 10.02 -6.23 -7.55
CA LEU A 104 10.04 -5.87 -6.13
C LEU A 104 9.11 -4.68 -5.80
N PHE A 105 9.11 -3.63 -6.62
CA PHE A 105 8.21 -2.49 -6.45
C PHE A 105 6.73 -2.87 -6.58
N LEU A 106 6.37 -3.74 -7.55
CA LEU A 106 5.01 -4.26 -7.68
C LEU A 106 4.59 -5.07 -6.45
N LEU A 107 5.48 -5.89 -5.88
CA LEU A 107 5.21 -6.66 -4.67
C LEU A 107 4.91 -5.70 -3.51
N VAL A 108 5.78 -4.72 -3.29
CA VAL A 108 5.63 -3.72 -2.23
C VAL A 108 4.33 -2.94 -2.41
N LEU A 109 3.97 -2.58 -3.64
CA LEU A 109 2.72 -1.89 -3.95
C LEU A 109 1.48 -2.75 -3.66
N LEU A 110 1.49 -4.03 -4.02
CA LEU A 110 0.39 -4.96 -3.72
C LEU A 110 0.27 -5.24 -2.22
N VAL A 111 1.40 -5.38 -1.52
CA VAL A 111 1.43 -5.49 -0.05
C VAL A 111 0.86 -4.24 0.60
N TRP A 112 1.31 -3.06 0.18
CA TRP A 112 0.78 -1.78 0.66
C TRP A 112 -0.73 -1.66 0.41
N THR A 113 -1.19 -2.13 -0.76
CA THR A 113 -2.60 -2.15 -1.10
C THR A 113 -3.36 -3.06 -0.15
N GLY A 114 -2.85 -4.26 0.13
CA GLY A 114 -3.46 -5.19 1.07
C GLY A 114 -3.53 -4.66 2.50
N VAL A 115 -2.50 -3.96 2.97
CA VAL A 115 -2.48 -3.36 4.31
C VAL A 115 -3.52 -2.22 4.45
N ASN A 116 -3.66 -1.41 3.40
CA ASN A 116 -4.45 -0.18 3.49
C ASN A 116 -5.90 -0.34 3.01
N PHE A 117 -6.18 -1.28 2.11
CA PHE A 117 -7.46 -1.39 1.40
C PHE A 117 -8.09 -2.78 1.55
N PRO A 118 -9.40 -2.90 1.28
CA PRO A 118 -10.07 -4.21 1.27
C PRO A 118 -9.46 -5.17 0.22
N PRO A 119 -9.62 -6.50 0.40
CA PRO A 119 -9.03 -7.52 -0.47
C PRO A 119 -9.35 -7.38 -1.96
N TRP A 120 -10.52 -6.84 -2.31
CA TRP A 120 -10.90 -6.63 -3.71
C TRP A 120 -10.00 -5.61 -4.42
N ALA A 121 -9.39 -4.66 -3.69
CA ALA A 121 -8.50 -3.66 -4.27
C ALA A 121 -7.20 -4.32 -4.77
N VAL A 122 -6.68 -5.30 -4.03
CA VAL A 122 -5.52 -6.11 -4.47
C VAL A 122 -5.87 -6.86 -5.76
N ALA A 123 -7.04 -7.51 -5.80
CA ALA A 123 -7.50 -8.21 -7.00
C ALA A 123 -7.70 -7.26 -8.20
N ALA A 124 -8.24 -6.07 -7.97
CA ALA A 124 -8.42 -5.05 -9.02
C ALA A 124 -7.09 -4.49 -9.55
N MET A 125 -6.02 -4.50 -8.75
CA MET A 125 -4.68 -4.09 -9.20
C MET A 125 -3.94 -5.16 -10.01
N MET A 126 -4.37 -6.42 -9.94
CA MET A 126 -3.68 -7.53 -10.63
C MET A 126 -3.62 -7.37 -12.14
N PRO A 127 -4.70 -7.01 -12.87
CA PRO A 127 -4.62 -6.77 -14.30
C PRO A 127 -3.61 -5.68 -14.66
N ALA A 128 -3.59 -4.59 -13.88
CA ALA A 128 -2.66 -3.50 -14.12
C ALA A 128 -1.20 -3.92 -13.84
N ALA A 129 -0.95 -4.68 -12.77
CA ALA A 129 0.36 -5.25 -12.49
C ALA A 129 0.81 -6.23 -13.59
N ALA A 130 -0.10 -7.05 -14.10
CA ALA A 130 0.17 -7.97 -15.21
C ALA A 130 0.53 -7.21 -16.50
N LEU A 131 -0.19 -6.13 -16.82
CA LEU A 131 0.10 -5.27 -17.97
C LEU A 131 1.43 -4.54 -17.84
N VAL A 132 1.88 -4.22 -16.63
CA VAL A 132 3.20 -3.62 -16.41
C VAL A 132 4.31 -4.66 -16.55
N TYR A 133 4.09 -5.88 -16.05
CA TYR A 133 5.15 -6.87 -15.89
C TYR A 133 5.33 -7.84 -17.07
N LEU A 134 4.23 -8.28 -17.70
CA LEU A 134 4.28 -9.33 -18.73
C LEU A 134 4.79 -8.84 -20.09
N PRO A 135 4.34 -7.70 -20.65
CA PRO A 135 4.70 -7.32 -22.02
C PRO A 135 6.21 -7.30 -22.32
N PRO A 136 7.08 -6.69 -21.49
CA PRO A 136 8.51 -6.67 -21.78
C PRO A 136 9.15 -8.07 -21.74
N ARG A 137 8.62 -8.99 -20.90
CA ARG A 137 9.14 -10.37 -20.82
C ARG A 137 8.78 -11.22 -22.04
N LEU A 138 7.68 -10.92 -22.69
CA LEU A 138 7.20 -11.66 -23.87
C LEU A 138 7.89 -11.20 -25.16
N ALA A 139 8.54 -10.03 -25.16
CA ALA A 139 9.12 -9.44 -26.37
C ALA A 139 10.47 -10.05 -26.83
N GLY A 140 11.16 -10.83 -25.98
CA GLY A 140 12.59 -11.11 -26.18
C GLY A 140 13.04 -12.58 -26.26
N GLY A 141 12.16 -13.55 -26.56
CA GLY A 141 12.59 -14.97 -26.65
C GLY A 141 11.46 -16.01 -26.58
N PRO A 142 11.78 -17.30 -26.32
CA PRO A 142 10.79 -18.37 -26.33
C PRO A 142 9.71 -18.12 -25.27
N LEU A 143 8.47 -18.00 -25.75
CA LEU A 143 7.31 -17.61 -24.97
C LEU A 143 7.00 -18.54 -23.77
N PRO A 144 7.05 -19.89 -23.88
CA PRO A 144 6.45 -20.75 -22.86
C PRO A 144 7.11 -20.66 -21.48
N PRO A 145 8.45 -20.78 -21.32
CA PRO A 145 9.06 -20.75 -20.00
C PRO A 145 8.95 -19.38 -19.31
N ARG A 146 9.07 -18.29 -20.08
CA ARG A 146 9.03 -16.91 -19.56
C ARG A 146 7.63 -16.50 -19.14
N LEU A 147 6.62 -16.88 -19.93
CA LEU A 147 5.22 -16.63 -19.59
C LEU A 147 4.84 -17.38 -18.31
N VAL A 148 5.17 -18.66 -18.20
CA VAL A 148 4.89 -19.47 -16.99
C VAL A 148 5.54 -18.86 -15.76
N HIS A 149 6.83 -18.49 -15.85
CA HIS A 149 7.52 -17.87 -14.72
C HIS A 149 6.93 -16.51 -14.34
N GLY A 150 6.57 -15.67 -15.33
CA GLY A 150 5.92 -14.39 -15.08
C GLY A 150 4.54 -14.51 -14.43
N LEU A 151 3.73 -15.47 -14.89
CA LEU A 151 2.42 -15.77 -14.31
C LEU A 151 2.54 -16.32 -12.89
N LEU A 152 3.48 -17.24 -12.65
CA LEU A 152 3.74 -17.78 -11.32
C LEU A 152 4.15 -16.67 -10.34
N PHE A 153 5.05 -15.79 -10.78
CA PHE A 153 5.50 -14.66 -9.97
C PHE A 153 4.35 -13.70 -9.63
N LEU A 154 3.52 -13.33 -10.61
CA LEU A 154 2.32 -12.52 -10.37
C LEU A 154 1.34 -13.22 -9.43
N ALA A 155 1.13 -14.53 -9.57
CA ALA A 155 0.26 -15.30 -8.68
C ALA A 155 0.78 -15.30 -7.25
N VAL A 156 2.09 -15.45 -7.04
CA VAL A 156 2.73 -15.36 -5.72
C VAL A 156 2.54 -13.97 -5.11
N MET A 157 2.78 -12.90 -5.88
CA MET A 157 2.56 -11.52 -5.41
C MET A 157 1.11 -11.26 -5.03
N ALA A 158 0.16 -11.72 -5.86
CA ALA A 158 -1.27 -11.63 -5.59
C ALA A 158 -1.61 -12.36 -4.29
N GLY A 159 -1.09 -13.58 -4.12
CA GLY A 159 -1.27 -14.41 -2.94
C GLY A 159 -0.78 -13.70 -1.68
N VAL A 160 0.44 -13.18 -1.69
CA VAL A 160 1.02 -12.44 -0.57
C VAL A 160 0.17 -11.21 -0.23
N GLY A 161 -0.16 -10.37 -1.22
CA GLY A 161 -1.00 -9.19 -1.01
C GLY A 161 -2.38 -9.54 -0.44
N LEU A 162 -3.00 -10.61 -0.92
CA LEU A 162 -4.32 -11.06 -0.47
C LEU A 162 -4.30 -11.66 0.94
N VAL A 163 -3.26 -12.45 1.27
CA VAL A 163 -3.06 -13.01 2.62
C VAL A 163 -2.92 -11.87 3.63
N ILE A 164 -2.07 -10.89 3.34
CA ILE A 164 -1.88 -9.71 4.19
C ILE A 164 -3.18 -8.92 4.32
N ALA A 165 -3.90 -8.69 3.22
CA ALA A 165 -5.19 -7.99 3.26
C ALA A 165 -6.21 -8.69 4.17
N ARG A 166 -6.28 -10.02 4.09
CA ARG A 166 -7.16 -10.82 4.94
C ARG A 166 -6.72 -10.80 6.40
N GLN A 167 -5.43 -10.88 6.69
CA GLN A 167 -4.90 -10.81 8.06
C GLN A 167 -5.22 -9.46 8.70
N VAL A 168 -4.90 -8.36 8.02
CA VAL A 168 -5.20 -7.00 8.52
C VAL A 168 -6.69 -6.79 8.70
N GLN A 169 -7.53 -7.29 7.79
CA GLN A 169 -8.99 -7.20 7.95
C GLN A 169 -9.50 -8.00 9.15
N ARG A 170 -8.93 -9.18 9.41
CA ARG A 170 -9.26 -9.98 10.60
C ARG A 170 -8.88 -9.23 11.88
N GLU A 171 -7.66 -8.69 11.96
CA GLU A 171 -7.20 -7.91 13.11
C GLU A 171 -8.08 -6.70 13.37
N ARG A 172 -8.45 -5.95 12.32
CA ARG A 172 -9.36 -4.80 12.45
C ARG A 172 -10.72 -5.23 13.03
N ARG A 173 -11.30 -6.33 12.55
CA ARG A 173 -12.58 -6.85 13.09
C ARG A 173 -12.47 -7.25 14.55
N VAL A 174 -11.37 -7.90 14.95
CA VAL A 174 -11.12 -8.30 16.34
C VAL A 174 -10.99 -7.08 17.24
N LEU A 175 -10.21 -6.08 16.83
CA LEU A 175 -10.03 -4.84 17.59
C LEU A 175 -11.34 -4.04 17.71
N GLU A 176 -12.15 -3.99 16.66
CA GLU A 176 -13.47 -3.37 16.71
C GLU A 176 -14.42 -4.10 17.67
N ALA A 177 -14.44 -5.43 17.64
CA ALA A 177 -15.24 -6.23 18.56
C ALA A 177 -14.82 -6.01 20.02
N LEU A 178 -13.51 -5.97 20.29
CA LEU A 178 -12.97 -5.69 21.62
C LEU A 178 -13.37 -4.29 22.12
N ARG A 179 -13.30 -3.27 21.26
CA ARG A 179 -13.74 -1.90 21.61
C ARG A 179 -15.22 -1.84 21.94
N ARG A 180 -16.07 -2.57 21.21
CA ARG A 180 -17.51 -2.64 21.50
C ARG A 180 -17.76 -3.31 22.85
N ALA A 181 -17.12 -4.46 23.11
CA ALA A 181 -17.22 -5.15 24.38
C ALA A 181 -16.80 -4.27 25.57
N HIS A 182 -15.68 -3.55 25.47
CA HIS A 182 -15.27 -2.60 26.50
C HIS A 182 -16.27 -1.46 26.70
N ALA A 183 -16.83 -0.91 25.62
CA ALA A 183 -17.85 0.13 25.73
C ALA A 183 -19.12 -0.39 26.43
N ASP A 184 -19.50 -1.65 26.20
CA ASP A 184 -20.66 -2.27 26.84
C ASP A 184 -20.42 -2.53 28.33
N VAL A 185 -19.23 -3.00 28.72
CA VAL A 185 -18.85 -3.14 30.14
C VAL A 185 -18.89 -1.78 30.85
N GLN A 186 -18.31 -0.74 30.27
CA GLN A 186 -18.33 0.61 30.85
C GLN A 186 -19.76 1.16 31.00
N ARG A 187 -20.66 0.87 30.05
CA ARG A 187 -22.07 1.25 30.16
C ARG A 187 -22.77 0.49 31.29
N ALA A 188 -22.48 -0.79 31.46
CA ALA A 188 -23.04 -1.60 32.55
C ALA A 188 -22.57 -1.10 33.93
N GLU A 189 -21.29 -0.77 34.07
CA GLU A 189 -20.75 -0.18 35.30
C GLU A 189 -21.37 1.17 35.63
N ARG A 190 -21.54 2.05 34.63
CA ARG A 190 -22.23 3.34 34.82
C ARG A 190 -23.67 3.15 35.29
N ARG A 191 -24.42 2.21 34.68
CA ARG A 191 -25.79 1.89 35.11
C ARG A 191 -25.82 1.40 36.56
N ARG A 192 -24.89 0.53 36.95
CA ARG A 192 -24.76 0.07 38.35
C ARG A 192 -24.49 1.22 39.31
N ALA A 193 -23.57 2.12 38.97
CA ALA A 193 -23.26 3.29 39.79
C ALA A 193 -24.44 4.26 39.93
N THR A 194 -25.23 4.45 38.86
CA THR A 194 -26.46 5.24 38.94
C THR A 194 -27.48 4.60 39.87
N LEU A 195 -27.70 3.28 39.77
CA LEU A 195 -28.64 2.55 40.63
C LEU A 195 -28.23 2.56 42.11
N THR A 196 -26.94 2.40 42.42
CA THR A 196 -26.47 2.47 43.81
C THR A 196 -26.61 3.88 44.37
N SER A 197 -26.40 4.92 43.56
CA SER A 197 -26.61 6.31 43.97
C SER A 197 -28.08 6.63 44.24
N THR A 198 -29.02 6.16 43.40
CA THR A 198 -30.45 6.40 43.63
C THR A 198 -30.94 5.66 44.86
N LEU A 199 -30.54 4.39 45.04
CA LEU A 199 -30.88 3.61 46.23
C LEU A 199 -30.33 4.26 47.52
N ALA A 200 -29.10 4.80 47.49
CA ALA A 200 -28.53 5.50 48.64
C ALA A 200 -29.29 6.80 48.98
N HIS A 201 -29.89 7.45 47.98
CA HIS A 201 -30.71 8.64 48.19
C HIS A 201 -32.05 8.29 48.85
N ASP A 202 -32.75 7.28 48.33
CA ASP A 202 -34.05 6.84 48.85
C ASP A 202 -33.94 6.38 50.32
N VAL A 203 -32.88 5.64 50.66
CA VAL A 203 -32.63 5.20 52.04
C VAL A 203 -32.36 6.39 52.98
N ARG A 204 -31.72 7.47 52.49
CA ARG A 204 -31.48 8.67 53.30
C ARG A 204 -32.74 9.51 53.48
N SER A 205 -33.67 9.53 52.52
CA SER A 205 -34.92 10.29 52.63
C SER A 205 -35.96 9.69 53.58
N LEU A 206 -35.79 8.41 53.97
CA LEU A 206 -36.69 7.71 54.90
C LEU A 206 -36.29 7.84 56.38
N ARG A 207 -35.13 8.46 56.66
CA ARG A 207 -34.67 8.81 58.01
C ARG A 207 -34.94 10.27 58.30
#